data_AF-A0AA41MTN6-F1
#
_entry.id   AF-A0AA41MTN6-F1
#
_cell.length_a   1.000
_cell.length_b   1.000
_cell.length_c   1.000
_cell.angle_alpha   90.00
_cell.angle_beta   90.00
_cell.angle_gamma   90.00
#
_symmetry.space_group_name_H-M   'P 1'
#
loop_
_entity.id
_entity.type
_entity.pdbx_description
1 polymer ?
#
loop_
_entity_poly.entity_id
_entity_poly.type
_entity_poly.pdbx_seq_one_letter_code
_entity_poly.pdbx_strand_id
1 'polypeptide(L)'
;MEKVRWSRYGPEFRDPLIEKEQYCKPVAELTEEEKYDQELTKTQLIKTAPAMKTSSVFADPVISKFTKMMMKGGNKVLARSLRNHTLECVKRKQFKKYHAASGEEQATIERNPYTIFHQALKNCEPVIGLVPILKGGHFYQVPLPLADRRCCFLAMKCVITECRKNKHRRTLMP
;
A
#
# COMPACT_ATOMS: atom_id res chain seq x y z
N MET A 1 -18.92 -11.22 -10.89
CA MET A 1 -17.51 -10.77 -10.88
C MET A 1 -17.00 -10.74 -12.30
N GLU A 2 -16.51 -9.58 -12.74
CA GLU A 2 -16.08 -9.35 -14.13
C GLU A 2 -14.85 -10.20 -14.47
N LYS A 3 -14.93 -11.01 -15.54
CA LYS A 3 -13.84 -11.89 -15.97
C LYS A 3 -12.66 -11.03 -16.41
N VAL A 4 -11.56 -11.05 -15.64
CA VAL A 4 -10.32 -10.37 -16.03
C VAL A 4 -9.88 -10.97 -17.37
N ARG A 5 -9.90 -10.15 -18.42
CA ARG A 5 -9.45 -10.52 -19.77
C ARG A 5 -8.07 -11.16 -19.61
N TRP A 6 -7.89 -12.40 -20.07
CA TRP A 6 -6.64 -13.19 -20.00
C TRP A 6 -6.29 -13.90 -18.67
N SER A 7 -7.21 -14.01 -17.71
CA SER A 7 -6.99 -14.89 -16.54
C SER A 7 -6.91 -16.36 -16.97
N ARG A 8 -5.88 -17.08 -16.50
CA ARG A 8 -5.79 -18.55 -16.61
C ARG A 8 -6.72 -19.27 -15.63
N TYR A 9 -7.02 -18.63 -14.51
CA TYR A 9 -7.96 -19.17 -13.52
C TYR A 9 -9.40 -18.97 -13.98
N GLY A 10 -10.22 -20.02 -13.81
CA GLY A 10 -11.66 -19.97 -13.99
C GLY A 10 -12.37 -19.12 -12.91
N PRO A 11 -13.65 -18.79 -13.10
CA PRO A 11 -14.42 -17.97 -12.16
C PRO A 11 -14.65 -18.67 -10.80
N GLU A 12 -14.54 -20.00 -10.77
CA GLU A 12 -14.71 -20.84 -9.57
C GLU A 12 -13.55 -20.69 -8.58
N PHE A 13 -12.39 -20.25 -9.04
CA PHE A 13 -11.19 -20.13 -8.21
C PHE A 13 -11.29 -18.94 -7.25
N ARG A 14 -11.20 -19.22 -5.94
CA ARG A 14 -11.09 -18.18 -4.91
C ARG A 14 -9.65 -17.75 -4.67
N ASP A 15 -9.47 -16.51 -4.24
CA ASP A 15 -8.16 -15.99 -3.86
C ASP A 15 -7.68 -16.64 -2.55
N PRO A 16 -6.37 -16.94 -2.40
CA PRO A 16 -5.84 -17.55 -1.20
C PRO A 16 -5.83 -16.55 -0.03
N LEU A 17 -6.25 -17.03 1.14
CA LEU A 17 -6.05 -16.33 2.41
C LEU A 17 -4.61 -16.55 2.88
N ILE A 18 -3.90 -15.45 3.16
CA ILE A 18 -2.45 -15.47 3.46
C ILE A 18 -2.18 -15.18 4.95
N GLU A 19 -3.15 -14.54 5.62
CA GLU A 19 -3.03 -14.12 7.01
C GLU A 19 -3.11 -15.36 7.92
N LYS A 20 -2.03 -15.63 8.66
CA LYS A 20 -1.94 -16.79 9.55
C LYS A 20 -2.97 -16.72 10.68
N GLU A 21 -3.24 -15.51 11.17
CA GLU A 21 -4.13 -15.24 12.30
C GLU A 21 -5.54 -15.79 12.08
N GLN A 22 -6.04 -15.72 10.83
CA GLN A 22 -7.37 -16.22 10.48
C GLN A 22 -7.52 -17.73 10.69
N TYR A 23 -6.44 -18.50 10.51
CA TYR A 23 -6.42 -19.95 10.71
C TYR A 23 -6.19 -20.34 12.17
N CYS A 24 -5.60 -19.45 12.97
CA CYS A 24 -5.29 -19.71 14.38
C CYS A 24 -6.44 -19.37 15.33
N LYS A 25 -7.55 -18.78 14.84
CA LYS A 25 -8.74 -18.49 15.63
C LYS A 25 -9.35 -19.80 16.18
N PRO A 26 -9.57 -19.94 17.49
CA PRO A 26 -10.22 -21.12 18.05
C PRO A 26 -11.68 -21.19 17.62
N VAL A 27 -12.22 -22.42 17.49
CA VAL A 27 -13.59 -22.66 16.98
C VAL A 27 -14.68 -22.00 17.84
N ALA A 28 -14.38 -21.76 19.11
CA ALA A 28 -15.27 -21.07 20.04
C ALA A 28 -15.47 -19.58 19.71
N GLU A 29 -14.49 -18.93 19.10
CA GLU A 29 -14.54 -17.51 18.72
C GLU A 29 -15.08 -17.29 17.30
N LEU A 30 -15.29 -18.37 16.54
CA LEU A 30 -15.76 -18.27 15.16
C LEU A 30 -17.27 -18.02 15.11
N THR A 31 -17.64 -17.02 14.32
CA THR A 31 -19.04 -16.75 13.98
C THR A 31 -19.60 -17.89 13.12
N GLU A 32 -20.92 -18.12 13.13
CA GLU A 32 -21.57 -19.14 12.28
C GLU A 32 -21.23 -18.96 10.80
N GLU A 33 -21.16 -17.71 10.33
CA GLU A 33 -20.74 -17.36 8.97
C GLU A 33 -19.29 -17.77 8.67
N GLU A 34 -18.36 -17.51 9.60
CA GLU A 34 -16.94 -17.88 9.43
C GLU A 34 -16.77 -19.41 9.41
N LYS A 35 -17.55 -20.13 10.22
CA LYS A 35 -17.56 -21.61 10.21
C LYS A 35 -18.05 -22.14 8.86
N TYR A 36 -19.14 -21.57 8.34
CA TYR A 36 -19.67 -21.92 7.02
C TYR A 36 -18.65 -21.64 5.90
N ASP A 37 -17.97 -20.50 5.93
CA ASP A 37 -16.92 -20.17 4.97
C ASP A 37 -15.70 -21.11 5.07
N GLN A 38 -15.33 -21.53 6.28
CA GLN A 38 -14.28 -22.53 6.48
C GLN A 38 -14.68 -23.90 5.90
N GLU A 39 -15.95 -24.27 5.96
CA GLU A 39 -16.44 -25.50 5.33
C GLU A 39 -16.44 -25.39 3.80
N LEU A 40 -16.89 -24.26 3.26
CA LEU A 40 -16.87 -23.98 1.83
C LEU A 40 -15.45 -24.00 1.26
N THR A 41 -14.49 -23.42 1.97
CA THR A 41 -13.09 -23.35 1.51
C THR A 41 -12.40 -24.71 1.46
N LYS A 42 -12.90 -25.75 2.14
CA LYS A 42 -12.36 -27.12 2.05
C LYS A 42 -12.58 -27.76 0.68
N THR A 43 -13.70 -27.46 0.03
CA THR A 43 -14.10 -28.08 -1.25
C THR A 43 -13.82 -27.20 -2.46
N GLN A 44 -13.76 -25.88 -2.26
CA GLN A 44 -13.55 -24.92 -3.34
C GLN A 44 -12.11 -24.90 -3.87
N LEU A 45 -11.98 -24.57 -5.16
CA LEU A 45 -10.69 -24.39 -5.81
C LEU A 45 -10.05 -23.07 -5.37
N ILE A 46 -8.80 -23.11 -4.91
CA ILE A 46 -8.05 -21.95 -4.42
C ILE A 46 -6.90 -21.63 -5.39
N LYS A 47 -6.69 -20.36 -5.72
CA LYS A 47 -5.55 -19.92 -6.55
C LYS A 47 -4.24 -20.06 -5.80
N THR A 48 -3.14 -20.13 -6.54
CA THR A 48 -1.80 -20.13 -5.94
C THR A 48 -1.51 -18.79 -5.26
N ALA A 49 -0.88 -18.85 -4.09
CA ALA A 49 -0.41 -17.64 -3.40
C ALA A 49 0.57 -16.85 -4.29
N PRO A 50 0.41 -15.52 -4.40
CA PRO A 50 1.29 -14.72 -5.22
C PRO A 50 2.66 -14.57 -4.53
N ALA A 51 3.75 -14.79 -5.28
CA ALA A 51 5.13 -14.78 -4.76
C ALA A 51 5.58 -13.47 -4.05
N MET A 52 4.81 -12.38 -4.16
CA MET A 52 5.12 -11.13 -3.45
C MET A 52 4.44 -11.00 -2.09
N LYS A 53 3.30 -11.66 -1.88
CA LYS A 53 2.64 -11.64 -0.58
C LYS A 53 3.13 -12.83 0.23
N THR A 54 3.36 -12.60 1.52
CA THR A 54 3.88 -13.60 2.45
C THR A 54 3.18 -13.39 3.77
N SER A 55 3.03 -14.43 4.58
CA SER A 55 2.48 -14.39 5.94
C SER A 55 3.45 -13.84 6.99
N SER A 56 4.49 -13.11 6.56
CA SER A 56 5.49 -12.54 7.47
C SER A 56 4.93 -11.30 8.15
N VAL A 57 5.18 -11.15 9.45
CA VAL A 57 4.79 -9.98 10.25
C VAL A 57 5.40 -8.67 9.72
N PHE A 58 6.54 -8.74 9.05
CA PHE A 58 7.21 -7.56 8.47
C PHE A 58 6.66 -7.16 7.09
N ALA A 59 5.73 -7.95 6.52
CA ALA A 59 5.19 -7.71 5.19
C ALA A 59 4.03 -6.71 5.24
N ASP A 60 4.33 -5.44 4.98
CA ASP A 60 3.32 -4.40 4.88
C ASP A 60 2.72 -4.32 3.46
N PRO A 61 1.38 -4.43 3.30
CA PRO A 61 0.72 -4.36 1.99
C PRO A 61 0.81 -2.98 1.34
N VAL A 62 0.81 -1.88 2.12
CA VAL A 62 0.90 -0.49 1.65
C VAL A 62 2.27 -0.24 1.05
N ILE A 63 3.32 -0.64 1.77
CA ILE A 63 4.71 -0.53 1.29
C ILE A 63 4.95 -1.44 0.08
N SER A 64 4.38 -2.63 0.08
CA SER A 64 4.45 -3.54 -1.08
C SER A 64 3.79 -2.91 -2.31
N LYS A 65 2.65 -2.23 -2.14
CA LYS A 65 1.98 -1.50 -3.22
C LYS A 65 2.81 -0.30 -3.70
N PHE A 66 3.38 0.48 -2.79
CA PHE A 66 4.28 1.59 -3.12
C PHE A 66 5.50 1.12 -3.91
N THR A 67 6.12 0.02 -3.49
CA THR A 67 7.26 -0.61 -4.19
C THR A 67 6.89 -0.99 -5.62
N LYS A 68 5.69 -1.58 -5.83
CA LYS A 68 5.18 -1.90 -7.18
C LYS A 68 4.98 -0.65 -8.03
N MET A 69 4.46 0.44 -7.45
CA MET A 69 4.23 1.70 -8.18
C MET A 69 5.54 2.42 -8.54
N MET A 70 6.57 2.25 -7.71
CA MET A 70 7.91 2.77 -7.96
C MET A 70 8.68 1.94 -9.00
N MET A 71 8.38 0.65 -9.14
CA MET A 71 9.04 -0.25 -10.08
C MET A 71 8.86 0.20 -11.55
N LYS A 72 9.92 0.07 -12.35
CA LYS A 72 9.90 0.28 -13.81
C LYS A 72 10.50 -0.94 -14.51
N GLY A 73 9.95 -1.29 -15.67
CA GLY A 73 10.46 -2.39 -16.49
C GLY A 73 10.53 -3.76 -15.79
N GLY A 74 9.69 -3.99 -14.76
CA GLY A 74 9.71 -5.23 -13.98
C GLY A 74 10.92 -5.41 -13.04
N ASN A 75 11.82 -4.42 -12.92
CA ASN A 75 12.98 -4.53 -12.04
C ASN A 75 12.63 -4.35 -10.56
N LYS A 76 12.19 -5.44 -9.93
CA LYS A 76 11.79 -5.48 -8.53
C LYS A 76 12.98 -5.37 -7.57
N VAL A 77 14.14 -5.89 -7.94
CA VAL A 77 15.35 -5.86 -7.10
C VAL A 77 15.75 -4.41 -6.82
N LEU A 78 15.79 -3.59 -7.87
CA LEU A 78 16.10 -2.16 -7.76
C LEU A 78 15.03 -1.40 -6.96
N ALA A 79 13.74 -1.65 -7.20
CA ALA A 79 12.68 -0.99 -6.44
C ALA A 79 12.74 -1.33 -4.94
N ARG A 80 13.09 -2.58 -4.61
CA ARG A 80 13.26 -3.03 -3.22
C ARG A 80 14.50 -2.42 -2.56
N SER A 81 15.63 -2.33 -3.28
CA SER A 81 16.84 -1.71 -2.73
C SER A 81 16.63 -0.21 -2.47
N LEU A 82 16.00 0.50 -3.40
CA LEU A 82 15.63 1.92 -3.22
C LEU A 82 14.73 2.10 -2.00
N ARG A 83 13.65 1.32 -1.89
CA ARG A 83 12.76 1.37 -0.72
C ARG A 83 13.53 1.18 0.59
N ASN A 84 14.40 0.17 0.66
CA ASN A 84 15.17 -0.11 1.86
C ASN A 84 16.09 1.06 2.22
N HIS A 85 16.77 1.62 1.21
CA HIS A 85 17.61 2.81 1.36
C HIS A 85 16.81 4.02 1.84
N THR A 86 15.59 4.25 1.33
CA THR A 86 14.72 5.35 1.78
C THR A 86 14.35 5.19 3.25
N LEU A 87 13.91 4.00 3.66
CA LEU A 87 13.52 3.73 5.06
C LEU A 87 14.73 3.86 6.00
N GLU A 88 15.91 3.40 5.57
CA GLU A 88 17.16 3.58 6.28
C GLU A 88 17.53 5.07 6.42
N CYS A 89 17.41 5.85 5.34
CA CYS A 89 17.68 7.28 5.34
C CYS A 89 16.74 8.05 6.27
N VAL A 90 15.44 7.73 6.24
CA VAL A 90 14.45 8.32 7.15
C VAL A 90 14.82 8.00 8.60
N LYS A 91 15.11 6.73 8.90
CA LYS A 91 15.50 6.32 10.25
C LYS A 91 16.76 7.05 10.71
N ARG A 92 17.83 7.07 9.90
CA ARG A 92 19.08 7.79 10.23
C ARG A 92 18.86 9.27 10.47
N LYS A 93 18.04 9.95 9.66
CA LYS A 93 17.72 11.38 9.84
C LYS A 93 16.97 11.62 11.14
N GLN A 94 15.99 10.78 11.49
CA GLN A 94 15.25 10.91 12.74
C GLN A 94 16.14 10.67 13.97
N PHE A 95 17.05 9.69 13.91
CA PHE A 95 18.01 9.46 14.99
C PHE A 95 18.98 10.64 15.16
N LYS A 96 19.48 11.22 14.05
CA LYS A 96 20.30 12.44 14.12
C LYS A 96 19.53 13.59 14.77
N LYS A 97 18.25 13.78 14.42
CA LYS A 97 17.38 14.79 15.02
C LYS A 97 17.18 14.54 16.53
N TYR A 98 16.91 13.30 16.90
CA TYR A 98 16.70 12.89 18.29
C TYR A 98 17.93 13.19 19.17
N HIS A 99 19.13 12.83 18.72
CA HIS A 99 20.36 13.08 19.49
C HIS A 99 20.75 14.56 19.56
N ALA A 100 20.31 15.39 18.62
CA ALA A 100 20.55 16.83 18.63
C ALA A 100 19.50 17.61 19.45
N ALA A 101 18.39 17.00 19.83
CA ALA A 101 17.25 17.65 20.47
C ALA A 101 17.38 17.68 22.01
N SER A 102 16.70 18.63 22.63
CA SER A 102 16.57 18.76 24.09
C SER A 102 15.63 17.66 24.65
N GLY A 103 15.64 17.46 25.98
CA GLY A 103 14.94 16.34 26.62
C GLY A 103 13.42 16.28 26.35
N GLU A 104 12.75 17.43 26.25
CA GLU A 104 11.31 17.50 25.96
C GLU A 104 11.00 17.15 24.50
N GLU A 105 11.79 17.69 23.57
CA GLU A 105 11.65 17.44 22.14
C GLU A 105 11.93 15.98 21.76
N GLN A 106 12.84 15.32 22.49
CA GLN A 106 13.16 13.91 22.30
C GLN A 106 11.93 13.00 22.46
N ALA A 107 11.02 13.32 23.37
CA ALA A 107 9.81 12.53 23.59
C ALA A 107 8.79 12.66 22.45
N THR A 108 8.79 13.79 21.72
CA THR A 108 7.87 14.03 20.60
C THR A 108 8.36 13.44 19.27
N ILE A 109 9.66 13.16 19.13
CA ILE A 109 10.23 12.71 17.87
C ILE A 109 9.91 11.24 17.61
N GLU A 110 9.07 11.00 16.60
CA GLU A 110 8.80 9.67 16.08
C GLU A 110 10.02 9.12 15.31
N ARG A 111 10.46 7.91 15.67
CA ARG A 111 11.68 7.27 15.13
C ARG A 111 11.40 6.11 14.19
N ASN A 112 10.16 5.60 14.20
CA ASN A 112 9.79 4.46 13.38
C ASN A 112 9.51 4.93 11.92
N PRO A 113 10.28 4.47 10.92
CA PRO A 113 10.08 4.93 9.55
C PRO A 113 8.75 4.45 8.95
N TYR A 114 8.18 3.35 9.46
CA TYR A 114 6.89 2.83 8.97
C TYR A 114 5.73 3.75 9.37
N THR A 115 5.66 4.17 10.63
CA THR A 115 4.61 5.08 11.12
C THR A 115 4.69 6.43 10.42
N ILE A 116 5.91 6.97 10.26
CA ILE A 116 6.16 8.20 9.50
C ILE A 116 5.66 8.05 8.05
N PHE A 117 5.95 6.91 7.40
CA PHE A 117 5.52 6.67 6.02
C PHE A 117 3.99 6.61 5.90
N HIS A 118 3.31 5.88 6.78
CA HIS A 118 1.85 5.80 6.80
C HIS A 118 1.21 7.16 7.07
N GLN A 119 1.73 7.90 8.05
CA GLN A 119 1.21 9.22 8.37
C GLN A 119 1.45 10.20 7.23
N ALA A 120 2.62 10.16 6.59
CA ALA A 120 2.92 11.00 5.44
C ALA A 120 1.97 10.73 4.28
N LEU A 121 1.65 9.46 4.01
CA LEU A 121 0.66 9.13 2.97
C LEU A 121 -0.74 9.63 3.33
N LYS A 122 -1.21 9.40 4.56
CA LYS A 122 -2.51 9.91 5.03
C LYS A 122 -2.62 11.43 4.88
N ASN A 123 -1.56 12.16 5.22
CA ASN A 123 -1.53 13.62 5.08
C ASN A 123 -1.56 14.08 3.61
N CYS A 124 -1.10 13.25 2.68
CA CYS A 124 -1.12 13.54 1.24
C CYS A 124 -2.38 13.03 0.53
N GLU A 125 -3.32 12.39 1.23
CA GLU A 125 -4.53 11.86 0.62
C GLU A 125 -5.56 12.95 0.34
N PRO A 126 -6.00 13.13 -0.92
CA PRO A 126 -7.05 14.07 -1.25
C PRO A 126 -8.41 13.48 -0.90
N VAL A 127 -9.24 14.25 -0.19
CA VAL A 127 -10.62 13.85 0.16
C VAL A 127 -11.56 14.00 -1.04
N ILE A 128 -11.36 15.04 -1.85
CA ILE A 128 -12.21 15.39 -2.98
C ILE A 128 -11.37 15.35 -4.26
N GLY A 129 -11.96 14.85 -5.34
CA GLY A 129 -11.38 14.87 -6.68
C GLY A 129 -12.31 15.55 -7.68
N LEU A 130 -11.75 15.95 -8.81
CA LEU A 130 -12.52 16.52 -9.92
C LEU A 130 -12.77 15.44 -10.97
N VAL A 131 -14.02 15.34 -11.43
CA VAL A 131 -14.40 14.48 -12.55
C VAL A 131 -14.96 15.35 -13.68
N PRO A 132 -14.44 15.23 -14.90
CA PRO A 132 -14.98 15.96 -16.04
C PRO A 132 -16.32 15.35 -16.46
N ILE A 133 -17.38 16.16 -16.45
CA ILE A 133 -18.71 15.79 -16.92
C ILE A 133 -19.02 16.58 -18.19
N LEU A 134 -19.35 15.88 -19.27
CA LEU A 134 -19.76 16.49 -20.53
C LEU A 134 -21.22 16.92 -20.43
N LYS A 135 -21.49 18.22 -20.61
CA LYS A 135 -22.85 18.76 -20.67
C LYS A 135 -22.90 19.89 -21.70
N GLY A 136 -23.81 19.81 -22.66
CA GLY A 136 -23.98 20.85 -23.69
C GLY A 136 -22.72 21.12 -24.53
N GLY A 137 -21.89 20.10 -24.78
CA GLY A 137 -20.64 20.25 -25.53
C GLY A 137 -19.44 20.76 -24.73
N HIS A 138 -19.61 21.12 -23.46
CA HIS A 138 -18.53 21.56 -22.57
C HIS A 138 -18.23 20.54 -21.47
N PHE A 139 -16.97 20.45 -21.06
CA PHE A 139 -16.54 19.64 -19.92
C PHE A 139 -16.47 20.48 -18.65
N TYR A 140 -17.26 20.12 -17.65
CA TYR A 140 -17.26 20.76 -16.33
C TYR A 140 -16.50 19.88 -15.33
N GLN A 141 -15.61 20.47 -14.56
CA GLN A 141 -14.91 19.78 -13.48
C GLN A 141 -15.79 19.78 -12.23
N VAL A 142 -16.45 18.67 -11.96
CA VAL A 142 -17.36 18.54 -10.81
C VAL A 142 -16.62 17.90 -9.64
N PRO A 143 -16.64 18.51 -8.44
CA PRO A 143 -16.05 17.93 -7.25
C PRO A 143 -16.87 16.73 -6.78
N LEU A 144 -16.21 15.60 -6.58
CA LEU A 144 -16.81 14.36 -6.07
C LEU A 144 -15.94 13.80 -4.94
N PRO A 145 -16.56 13.22 -3.89
CA PRO A 145 -15.83 12.48 -2.88
C PRO A 145 -15.15 11.27 -3.53
N LEU A 146 -13.87 11.08 -3.23
CA LEU A 146 -13.09 9.96 -3.77
C LEU A 146 -13.20 8.75 -2.85
N ALA A 147 -13.24 7.55 -3.43
CA ALA A 147 -13.11 6.31 -2.67
C ALA A 147 -11.69 6.15 -2.12
N ASP A 148 -11.52 5.60 -0.92
CA ASP A 148 -10.24 5.46 -0.21
C ASP A 148 -9.13 4.86 -1.09
N ARG A 149 -9.45 3.80 -1.83
CA ARG A 149 -8.51 3.15 -2.76
C ARG A 149 -7.94 4.12 -3.79
N ARG A 150 -8.77 5.08 -4.26
CA ARG A 150 -8.36 6.12 -5.20
C ARG A 150 -7.54 7.20 -4.51
N CYS A 151 -7.92 7.61 -3.29
CA CYS A 151 -7.17 8.56 -2.46
C CYS A 151 -5.74 8.07 -2.21
N CYS A 152 -5.59 6.86 -1.67
CA CYS A 152 -4.27 6.26 -1.41
C CYS A 152 -3.43 6.15 -2.68
N PHE A 153 -4.05 5.76 -3.81
CA PHE A 153 -3.35 5.66 -5.09
C PHE A 153 -2.84 7.03 -5.56
N LEU A 154 -3.65 8.08 -5.45
CA LEU A 154 -3.25 9.43 -5.83
C LEU A 154 -2.12 9.95 -4.93
N ALA A 155 -2.20 9.74 -3.62
CA ALA A 155 -1.15 10.12 -2.67
C ALA A 155 0.19 9.46 -3.04
N MET A 156 0.21 8.13 -3.21
CA MET A 156 1.42 7.39 -3.61
C MET A 156 1.95 7.86 -4.98
N LYS A 157 1.06 8.07 -5.95
CA LYS A 157 1.45 8.52 -7.29
C LYS A 157 2.03 9.93 -7.26
N CYS A 158 1.44 10.83 -6.47
CA CYS A 158 1.92 12.20 -6.29
C CYS A 158 3.36 12.18 -5.75
N VAL A 159 3.58 11.55 -4.60
CA VAL A 159 4.91 11.43 -3.97
C VAL A 159 5.96 10.89 -4.95
N ILE A 160 5.66 9.78 -5.64
CA ILE A 160 6.60 9.18 -6.61
C ILE A 160 6.87 10.13 -7.79
N THR A 161 5.86 10.85 -8.26
CA THR A 161 5.98 11.76 -9.41
C THR A 161 6.82 12.98 -9.05
N GLU A 162 6.56 13.59 -7.89
CA GLU A 162 7.29 14.75 -7.40
C GLU A 162 8.77 14.42 -7.18
N CYS A 163 9.07 13.29 -6.52
CA CYS A 163 10.45 12.86 -6.32
C CYS A 163 11.19 12.55 -7.62
N ARG A 164 10.49 12.21 -8.71
CA ARG A 164 11.10 11.94 -10.02
C ARG A 164 11.31 13.20 -10.84
N LYS A 165 10.37 14.15 -10.80
CA LYS A 165 10.39 15.34 -11.65
C LYS A 165 11.20 16.49 -11.05
N ASN A 166 11.08 16.74 -9.75
CA ASN A 166 11.57 17.98 -9.14
C ASN A 166 12.95 17.85 -8.48
N LYS A 167 13.57 16.66 -8.55
CA LYS A 167 14.90 16.46 -7.97
C LYS A 167 15.99 16.98 -8.90
N HIS A 168 17.05 17.54 -8.31
CA HIS A 168 18.25 17.87 -9.08
C HIS A 168 18.89 16.60 -9.66
N ARG A 169 19.49 16.69 -10.85
CA ARG A 169 20.04 15.52 -11.58
C ARG A 169 21.06 14.72 -10.78
N ARG A 170 21.87 15.40 -9.96
CA ARG A 170 22.89 14.76 -9.09
C ARG A 170 22.30 14.13 -7.83
N THR A 171 21.04 14.42 -7.50
CA THR A 171 20.38 13.84 -6.33
C THR A 171 19.88 12.44 -6.67
N LEU A 172 20.37 11.44 -5.93
CA LEU A 172 19.86 10.08 -6.01
C LEU A 172 18.37 10.06 -5.64
N MET A 173 17.64 9.02 -6.07
CA MET A 173 16.34 8.82 -5.42
C MET A 173 16.61 8.53 -3.95
N PRO A 174 15.96 9.27 -3.02
CA PRO A 174 16.14 9.04 -1.59
C PRO A 174 15.77 7.61 -1.21
#